data_AF-A0A3P0NXK7-F1
#
_entry.id   AF-A0A3P0NXK7-F1
#
_cell.length_a   1.000
_cell.length_b   1.000
_cell.length_c   1.000
_cell.angle_alpha   90.00
_cell.angle_beta   90.00
_cell.angle_gamma   90.00
#
_symmetry.space_group_name_H-M   'P 1'
#
loop_
_entity.id
_entity.type
_entity.pdbx_description
1 polymer ?
#
loop_
_entity_poly.entity_id
_entity_poly.type
_entity_poly.pdbx_seq_one_letter_code
_entity_poly.pdbx_strand_id
1 'polypeptide(L)'
;MPRQIKRFEPDTPRGDTLGLRTIVRYNREARRPSTPILIGQTVVMRRPIQDSIYTEYLIMDGTHVVRTQISIPSEGDCESAINASRRKRKAAEQAAQDAIEAAAERAKRRSKRSAKVPA
;
A
#
# COMPACT_ATOMS: atom_id res chain seq x y z
N MET A 1 18.97 -43.81 -43.32
CA MET A 1 19.97 -43.04 -42.54
C MET A 1 19.31 -42.59 -41.23
N PRO A 2 19.74 -43.08 -40.05
CA PRO A 2 19.21 -42.58 -38.78
C PRO A 2 19.72 -41.15 -38.51
N ARG A 3 18.83 -40.23 -38.12
CA ARG A 3 19.21 -38.87 -37.74
C ARG A 3 19.97 -38.91 -36.41
N GLN A 4 21.18 -38.34 -36.37
CA GLN A 4 21.93 -38.16 -35.14
C GLN A 4 21.17 -37.21 -34.21
N ILE A 5 20.74 -37.72 -33.05
CA ILE A 5 20.22 -36.91 -31.95
C ILE A 5 21.44 -36.24 -31.32
N LYS A 6 21.68 -34.97 -31.64
CA LYS A 6 22.68 -34.16 -30.93
C LYS A 6 22.25 -34.10 -29.46
N ARG A 7 23.09 -34.61 -28.55
CA ARG A 7 22.90 -34.43 -27.12
C ARG A 7 23.03 -32.93 -26.84
N PHE A 8 22.02 -32.35 -26.20
CA PHE A 8 22.04 -30.96 -25.76
C PHE A 8 23.12 -30.85 -24.68
N GLU A 9 24.23 -30.18 -25.00
CA GLU A 9 25.22 -29.77 -24.01
C GLU A 9 24.60 -28.63 -23.19
N PRO A 10 24.51 -28.75 -21.85
CA PRO A 10 24.02 -27.66 -21.04
C PRO A 10 24.97 -26.47 -21.17
N ASP A 11 24.42 -25.33 -21.60
CA ASP A 11 25.10 -24.02 -21.63
C ASP A 11 25.89 -23.83 -20.32
N THR A 12 27.11 -23.33 -20.44
CA THR A 12 27.93 -22.90 -19.30
C THR A 12 27.09 -22.06 -18.35
N PRO A 13 27.24 -22.22 -17.02
CA PRO A 13 26.40 -21.53 -16.06
C PRO A 13 26.52 -20.02 -16.26
N ARG A 14 25.50 -19.42 -16.88
CA ARG A 14 25.34 -17.97 -16.93
C ARG A 14 25.13 -17.52 -15.49
N GLY A 15 26.12 -16.83 -14.92
CA GLY A 15 26.25 -16.58 -13.47
C GLY A 15 25.00 -16.00 -12.80
N ASP A 16 24.14 -15.31 -13.57
CA ASP A 16 22.99 -14.57 -13.04
C ASP A 16 21.63 -15.22 -13.32
N THR A 17 21.59 -16.42 -13.91
CA THR A 17 20.32 -17.12 -14.21
C THR A 17 20.28 -18.53 -13.65
N LEU A 18 19.09 -18.96 -13.21
CA LEU A 18 18.85 -20.34 -12.83
C LEU A 18 19.03 -21.25 -14.05
N GLY A 19 19.84 -22.30 -13.92
CA GLY A 19 20.05 -23.27 -15.01
C GLY A 19 18.76 -24.02 -15.36
N LEU A 20 18.71 -24.55 -16.59
CA LEU A 20 17.55 -25.21 -17.24
C LEU A 20 16.85 -26.33 -16.44
N ARG A 21 17.43 -26.83 -15.34
CA ARG A 21 16.87 -27.88 -14.48
C ARG A 21 16.92 -27.53 -12.99
N THR A 22 17.04 -26.25 -12.65
CA THR A 22 17.08 -25.82 -11.25
C THR A 22 15.66 -25.87 -10.68
N ILE A 23 15.41 -26.85 -9.80
CA ILE A 23 14.14 -26.94 -9.07
C ILE A 23 14.30 -26.19 -7.75
N VAL A 24 13.76 -24.97 -7.69
CA VAL A 24 13.67 -24.22 -6.41
C VAL A 24 12.44 -24.71 -5.67
N ARG A 25 12.65 -25.52 -4.63
CA ARG A 25 11.55 -25.98 -3.76
C ARG A 25 11.10 -24.82 -2.87
N TYR A 26 9.81 -24.54 -2.88
CA TYR A 26 9.22 -23.55 -2.00
C TYR A 26 9.29 -24.03 -0.54
N ASN A 27 9.97 -23.28 0.32
CA ASN A 27 10.00 -23.53 1.76
C ASN A 27 8.98 -22.62 2.46
N ARG A 28 7.87 -23.21 2.93
CA ARG A 28 6.78 -22.50 3.61
C ARG A 28 7.24 -21.84 4.91
N GLU A 29 8.12 -22.50 5.65
CA GLU A 29 8.61 -22.07 6.97
C GLU A 29 9.80 -21.10 6.88
N ALA A 30 10.31 -20.84 5.68
CA ALA A 30 11.38 -19.87 5.51
C ALA A 30 10.90 -18.47 5.93
N ARG A 31 11.64 -17.85 6.86
CA ARG A 31 11.37 -16.48 7.29
C ARG A 31 11.39 -15.55 6.08
N ARG A 32 10.25 -14.89 5.85
CA ARG A 32 10.11 -13.96 4.73
C ARG A 32 10.65 -12.58 5.06
N PRO A 33 11.14 -11.85 4.06
CA PRO A 33 11.66 -10.51 4.28
C PRO A 33 10.51 -9.58 4.69
N SER A 34 10.56 -9.11 5.93
CA SER A 34 9.66 -8.11 6.50
C SER A 34 10.29 -6.72 6.56
N THR A 35 11.51 -6.57 6.06
CA THR A 35 12.21 -5.27 6.07
C THR A 35 11.51 -4.31 5.09
N PRO A 36 11.32 -3.03 5.46
CA PRO A 36 10.78 -2.05 4.54
C PRO A 36 11.65 -1.88 3.30
N ILE A 37 11.03 -1.49 2.19
CA ILE A 37 11.71 -1.15 0.94
C ILE A 37 11.42 0.31 0.59
N LEU A 38 12.34 0.94 -0.13
CA LEU A 38 12.15 2.27 -0.70
C LEU A 38 11.77 2.12 -2.16
N ILE A 39 10.68 2.77 -2.56
CA ILE A 39 10.23 2.87 -3.95
C ILE A 39 10.15 4.35 -4.29
N GLY A 40 11.08 4.83 -5.11
CA GLY A 40 11.31 6.26 -5.28
C GLY A 40 11.63 6.91 -3.94
N GLN A 41 10.76 7.82 -3.51
CA GLN A 41 10.86 8.50 -2.22
C GLN A 41 9.96 7.90 -1.13
N THR A 42 9.14 6.89 -1.48
CA THR A 42 8.13 6.35 -0.57
C THR A 42 8.62 5.11 0.16
N VAL A 43 8.38 5.06 1.47
CA VAL A 43 8.63 3.87 2.27
C VAL A 43 7.46 2.90 2.11
N VAL A 44 7.78 1.65 1.77
CA VAL A 44 6.79 0.58 1.67
C VAL A 44 7.16 -0.52 2.65
N MET A 45 6.31 -0.74 3.65
CA MET A 45 6.51 -1.83 4.61
C MET A 45 6.07 -3.16 4.00
N ARG A 46 6.80 -4.23 4.33
CA ARG A 46 6.47 -5.60 3.93
C ARG A 46 5.95 -6.38 5.11
N ARG A 47 4.74 -6.90 4.99
CA ARG A 47 4.09 -7.76 5.97
C ARG A 47 3.77 -9.12 5.35
N PRO A 48 4.61 -10.14 5.57
CA PRO A 48 4.26 -11.50 5.20
C PRO A 48 2.93 -11.92 5.85
N ILE A 49 2.02 -12.48 5.06
CA ILE A 49 0.74 -12.98 5.57
C ILE A 49 1.00 -14.40 6.12
N GLN A 50 0.52 -14.66 7.35
CA GLN A 50 0.62 -15.99 7.96
C GLN A 50 -0.11 -17.02 7.10
N ASP A 51 0.48 -18.22 6.98
CA ASP A 51 -0.09 -19.35 6.22
C ASP A 51 -0.36 -19.12 4.72
N SER A 52 0.14 -18.01 4.16
CA SER A 52 -0.09 -17.64 2.77
C SER A 52 1.24 -17.38 2.07
N ILE A 53 1.34 -17.65 0.76
CA ILE A 53 2.53 -17.34 -0.06
C ILE A 53 2.71 -15.84 -0.32
N TYR A 54 1.71 -15.02 0.02
CA TYR A 54 1.70 -13.60 -0.29
C TYR A 54 2.38 -12.75 0.79
N THR A 55 2.92 -11.63 0.34
CA THR A 55 3.42 -10.55 1.18
C THR A 55 2.55 -9.34 0.91
N GLU A 56 2.06 -8.72 1.97
CA GLU A 56 1.32 -7.46 1.87
C GLU A 56 2.30 -6.30 1.91
N TYR A 57 2.14 -5.38 0.96
CA TYR A 57 2.91 -4.15 0.83
C TYR A 57 2.05 -3.00 1.35
N LEU A 58 2.52 -2.35 2.41
CA LEU A 58 1.86 -1.21 3.02
C LEU A 58 2.58 0.06 2.57
N ILE A 59 1.89 0.90 1.79
CA ILE A 59 2.40 2.19 1.32
C ILE A 59 2.27 3.19 2.48
N MET A 60 3.40 3.74 2.91
CA MET A 60 3.47 4.63 4.06
C MET A 60 3.52 6.10 3.63
N ASP A 61 2.79 6.95 4.36
CA ASP A 61 2.96 8.41 4.38
C ASP A 61 3.36 8.80 5.82
N GLY A 62 4.66 8.94 6.05
CA GLY A 62 5.24 9.05 7.39
C GLY A 62 4.95 7.79 8.22
N THR A 63 4.17 7.95 9.30
CA THR A 63 3.78 6.84 10.19
C THR A 63 2.44 6.20 9.83
N HIS A 64 1.74 6.73 8.82
CA HIS A 64 0.40 6.27 8.45
C HIS A 64 0.42 5.37 7.23
N VAL A 65 -0.30 4.25 7.30
CA VAL A 65 -0.56 3.40 6.14
C VAL A 65 -1.66 4.05 5.30
N VAL A 66 -1.33 4.37 4.06
CA VAL A 66 -2.28 5.01 3.13
C VAL A 66 -3.01 3.99 2.26
N ARG A 67 -2.31 2.93 1.87
CA ARG A 67 -2.84 1.87 1.01
C ARG A 67 -2.11 0.57 1.27
N THR A 68 -2.81 -0.55 1.14
CA THR A 68 -2.23 -1.89 1.16
C THR A 68 -2.52 -2.61 -0.14
N GLN A 69 -1.60 -3.49 -0.55
CA GLN A 69 -1.77 -4.35 -1.72
C GLN A 69 -0.86 -5.59 -1.65
N ILE A 70 -1.18 -6.62 -2.44
CA ILE A 70 -0.44 -7.90 -2.45
C ILE A 70 0.75 -7.87 -3.43
N SER A 71 0.66 -7.07 -4.50
CA SER A 71 1.75 -6.88 -5.46
C SER A 71 2.70 -5.78 -5.01
N ILE A 72 3.97 -5.89 -5.42
CA ILE A 72 4.95 -4.82 -5.24
C ILE A 72 4.42 -3.57 -5.96
N PRO A 73 4.26 -2.42 -5.25
CA PRO A 73 3.79 -1.20 -5.88
C PRO A 73 4.82 -0.61 -6.84
N SER A 74 4.34 0.03 -7.90
CA SER A 74 5.15 0.95 -8.68
C SER A 74 5.28 2.30 -7.95
N GLU A 75 6.19 3.15 -8.43
CA GLU A 75 6.32 4.53 -7.93
C GLU A 75 5.02 5.33 -8.14
N GLY A 76 4.36 5.19 -9.31
CA GLY A 76 3.08 5.83 -9.58
C GLY A 76 1.93 5.34 -8.68
N ASP A 77 1.94 4.07 -8.27
CA ASP A 77 0.98 3.55 -7.29
C ASP A 77 1.18 4.21 -5.91
N CYS A 78 2.43 4.47 -5.54
CA CYS A 78 2.77 5.15 -4.29
C CYS A 78 2.31 6.60 -4.30
N GLU A 79 2.64 7.35 -5.36
CA GLU A 79 2.24 8.75 -5.51
C GLU A 79 0.71 8.91 -5.54
N SER A 80 0.02 8.07 -6.31
CA SER A 80 -1.44 8.11 -6.41
C SER A 80 -2.10 7.80 -5.05
N ALA A 81 -1.57 6.82 -4.30
CA ALA A 81 -2.05 6.50 -2.97
C ALA A 81 -1.88 7.71 -2.02
N ILE A 82 -0.68 8.30 -1.94
CA ILE A 82 -0.39 9.44 -1.08
C ILE A 82 -1.29 10.64 -1.43
N ASN A 83 -1.41 10.96 -2.72
CA ASN A 83 -2.26 12.05 -3.18
C ASN A 83 -3.73 11.83 -2.83
N ALA A 84 -4.23 10.59 -2.95
CA ALA A 84 -5.59 10.24 -2.52
C ALA A 84 -5.76 10.38 -1.00
N SER A 85 -4.77 9.99 -0.20
CA SER A 85 -4.74 10.19 1.27
C SER A 85 -4.91 11.68 1.62
N ARG A 86 -4.09 12.53 1.00
CA ARG A 86 -4.07 13.97 1.27
C ARG A 86 -5.39 14.63 0.89
N ARG A 87 -5.99 14.22 -0.24
CA ARG A 87 -7.32 14.69 -0.65
C ARG A 87 -8.40 14.29 0.35
N LYS A 88 -8.41 13.04 0.81
CA LYS A 88 -9.35 12.57 1.84
C LYS A 88 -9.20 13.35 3.15
N ARG A 89 -7.97 13.61 3.58
CA ARG A 89 -7.68 14.40 4.78
C ARG A 89 -8.21 15.83 4.65
N LYS A 90 -7.92 16.51 3.54
CA LYS A 90 -8.42 17.87 3.28
C LYS A 90 -9.95 17.92 3.27
N ALA A 91 -10.60 16.95 2.63
CA ALA A 91 -12.06 16.87 2.61
C ALA A 91 -12.66 16.65 4.01
N ALA A 92 -12.02 15.82 4.85
CA ALA A 92 -12.44 15.60 6.23
C ALA A 92 -12.26 16.86 7.09
N GLU A 93 -11.15 17.59 6.92
CA GLU A 93 -10.89 18.86 7.61
C GLU A 93 -11.93 19.93 7.24
N GLN A 94 -12.28 20.06 5.96
CA GLN A 94 -13.32 20.97 5.49
C GLN A 94 -14.70 20.60 6.06
N ALA A 95 -15.08 19.32 5.99
CA ALA A 95 -16.35 18.86 6.55
C ALA A 95 -16.46 19.10 8.06
N ALA A 96 -15.34 18.98 8.79
CA ALA A 96 -15.30 19.30 10.21
C ALA A 96 -15.49 20.79 10.48
N GLN A 97 -14.86 21.66 9.68
CA GLN A 97 -15.04 23.12 9.78
C GLN A 97 -16.50 23.51 9.51
N ASP A 98 -17.09 23.01 8.41
CA ASP A 98 -18.48 23.27 8.06
C ASP A 98 -19.44 22.82 9.17
N ALA A 99 -19.17 21.67 9.79
CA ALA A 99 -19.97 21.16 10.90
C ALA A 99 -19.88 22.06 12.15
N ILE A 100 -18.68 22.56 12.46
CA ILE A 100 -18.45 23.49 13.58
C ILE A 100 -19.16 24.82 13.32
N GLU A 101 -19.03 25.38 12.12
CA GLU A 101 -19.70 26.64 11.74
C GLU A 101 -21.22 26.49 11.78
N ALA A 102 -21.77 25.41 11.23
CA ALA A 102 -23.20 25.13 11.26
C ALA A 102 -23.70 24.97 12.71
N ALA A 103 -22.93 24.32 13.59
CA ALA A 103 -23.27 24.20 15.00
C ALA A 103 -23.25 25.56 15.72
N ALA A 104 -22.25 26.40 15.45
CA ALA A 104 -22.14 27.74 16.00
C ALA A 104 -23.32 28.63 15.58
N GLU A 105 -23.71 28.59 14.30
CA GLU A 105 -24.86 29.33 13.79
C GLU A 105 -26.19 28.83 14.40
N ARG A 106 -26.35 27.52 14.57
CA ARG A 106 -27.51 26.96 15.28
C ARG A 106 -27.59 27.44 16.73
N ALA A 107 -26.46 27.49 17.43
CA ALA A 107 -26.40 28.00 18.81
C ALA A 107 -26.79 29.49 18.90
N LYS A 108 -26.25 30.33 18.00
CA LYS A 108 -26.62 31.76 17.91
C LYS A 108 -28.12 31.97 17.64
N ARG A 109 -28.71 31.16 16.75
CA ARG A 109 -30.16 31.23 16.47
C ARG A 109 -30.98 30.83 17.70
N ARG A 110 -30.55 29.82 18.46
CA ARG A 110 -31.23 29.36 19.67
C ARG A 110 -31.19 30.42 20.77
N SER A 111 -30.05 31.07 21.01
CA SER A 111 -29.94 32.14 22.02
C SER A 111 -30.77 33.38 21.67
N LYS A 112 -30.81 33.78 20.39
CA LYS A 112 -31.68 34.87 19.92
C LYS A 112 -33.16 34.55 20.10
N ARG A 113 -33.56 33.28 19.93
CA ARG A 113 -34.96 32.84 20.09
C ARG A 113 -35.38 32.78 21.57
N SER A 114 -34.49 32.37 22.48
CA SER A 114 -34.77 32.41 23.92
C SER A 114 -34.85 33.83 24.47
N ALA A 115 -34.11 34.79 23.90
CA ALA A 115 -34.18 36.20 24.30
C ALA A 115 -35.47 36.92 23.84
N LYS A 116 -36.25 36.33 22.92
CA LYS A 116 -37.43 36.95 22.30
C LYS A 116 -38.76 36.37 22.78
N VAL A 117 -38.77 35.55 23.83
CA VAL A 117 -40.00 35.12 24.53
C VAL A 117 -40.16 36.01 25.77
N PRO A 118 -40.87 37.15 25.68
CA PRO A 118 -41.32 37.87 26.88
C PRO A 118 -42.44 37.07 27.54
N ALA A 119 -42.38 36.97 28.86
CA ALA A 119 -43.46 36.53 29.73
C ALA A 119 -44.59 37.57 29.76
#